data_AF-A0A8J7YCY7-F1
#
_entry.id   AF-A0A8J7YCY7-F1
#
_cell.length_a   1.000
_cell.length_b   1.000
_cell.length_c   1.000
_cell.angle_alpha   90.00
_cell.angle_beta   90.00
_cell.angle_gamma   90.00
#
_symmetry.space_group_name_H-M   'P 1'
#
loop_
_entity.id
_entity.type
_entity.pdbx_description
1 polymer ?
#
loop_
_entity_poly.entity_id
_entity_poly.type
_entity_poly.pdbx_seq_one_letter_code
_entity_poly.pdbx_strand_id
1 'polypeptide(L)'
;MGTETDVEGATEHCNTVLDAVSRAVIADESTLETVLSGFLSRGHVLLEDVPGTGKTLTARSLASALGLSFSRIQFTPDLLPADITGTYVFNEQTQAFDFREGPIFGNVVLADEINRASPKTQAALLEAMGEGQVTIDGETHALPDPFFVIATQNPIEQDGTFPLPEAQVDRFVVKTSLGYPDEAGERELIDRRAARTDRTPTVGTSAAIDPAALRRAPESVHMEDEVRAYVVSLARASREDSRVATGVSPRATQRLFEVARALAVVRGRTYVTPDHVARIAPDVLAHRLVLTPDARVDDVDKRAVVDDLLDSVPVPTVSYADGRK
;
A
#
# COMPACT_ATOMS: atom_id res chain seq x y z
N MET A 1 -1.80 2.55 -29.12
CA MET A 1 -2.64 3.64 -28.59
C MET A 1 -3.66 2.97 -27.68
N GLY A 2 -3.30 2.76 -26.42
CA GLY A 2 -4.13 2.01 -25.48
C GLY A 2 -5.38 2.83 -25.17
N THR A 3 -6.54 2.17 -25.19
CA THR A 3 -7.81 2.74 -24.75
C THR A 3 -7.60 3.45 -23.42
N GLU A 4 -7.94 4.73 -23.39
CA GLU A 4 -7.99 5.51 -22.15
C GLU A 4 -9.11 4.89 -21.32
N THR A 5 -8.74 4.17 -20.25
CA THR A 5 -9.73 3.62 -19.33
C THR A 5 -10.40 4.79 -18.64
N ASP A 6 -11.68 5.00 -18.92
CA ASP A 6 -12.47 5.98 -18.20
C ASP A 6 -12.64 5.56 -16.73
N VAL A 7 -13.01 6.52 -15.88
CA VAL A 7 -13.14 6.27 -14.44
C VAL A 7 -14.20 5.19 -14.17
N GLU A 8 -15.28 5.16 -14.95
CA GLU A 8 -16.37 4.19 -14.81
C GLU A 8 -15.88 2.74 -14.99
N GLY A 9 -15.20 2.44 -16.10
CA GLY A 9 -14.63 1.12 -16.34
C GLY A 9 -13.56 0.75 -15.30
N ALA A 10 -12.74 1.71 -14.87
CA ALA A 10 -11.79 1.48 -13.79
C ALA A 10 -12.49 1.12 -12.47
N THR A 11 -13.57 1.81 -12.11
CA THR A 11 -14.37 1.52 -10.92
C THR A 11 -15.00 0.14 -10.97
N GLU A 12 -15.61 -0.26 -12.10
CA GLU A 12 -16.19 -1.60 -12.24
C GLU A 12 -15.14 -2.70 -12.03
N HIS A 13 -13.93 -2.48 -12.55
CA HIS A 13 -12.82 -3.40 -12.33
C HIS A 13 -12.35 -3.40 -10.87
N CYS A 14 -12.24 -2.24 -10.23
CA CYS A 14 -11.93 -2.13 -8.80
C CYS A 14 -12.95 -2.87 -7.94
N ASN A 15 -14.25 -2.72 -8.20
CA ASN A 15 -15.32 -3.43 -7.49
C ASN A 15 -15.20 -4.94 -7.68
N THR A 16 -14.93 -5.39 -8.92
CA THR A 16 -14.71 -6.82 -9.21
C THR A 16 -13.52 -7.38 -8.42
N VAL A 17 -12.44 -6.60 -8.31
CA VAL A 17 -11.25 -6.97 -7.53
C VAL A 17 -11.57 -7.02 -6.04
N LEU A 18 -12.21 -6.00 -5.49
CA LEU A 18 -12.60 -5.94 -4.08
C LEU A 18 -13.53 -7.09 -3.70
N ASP A 19 -14.58 -7.34 -4.49
CA ASP A 19 -15.50 -8.47 -4.30
C ASP A 19 -14.76 -9.80 -4.28
N ALA A 20 -13.79 -9.98 -5.17
CA ALA A 20 -13.03 -11.21 -5.23
C ALA A 20 -12.10 -11.38 -4.02
N VAL A 21 -11.47 -10.30 -3.55
CA VAL A 21 -10.64 -10.32 -2.34
C VAL A 21 -11.49 -10.55 -1.08
N SER A 22 -12.65 -9.90 -0.94
CA SER A 22 -13.57 -10.05 0.21
C SER A 22 -14.18 -11.45 0.33
N ARG A 23 -14.32 -12.17 -0.79
CA ARG A 23 -14.69 -13.60 -0.78
C ARG A 23 -13.57 -14.50 -0.24
N ALA A 24 -12.31 -14.08 -0.39
CA ALA A 24 -11.17 -14.85 0.08
C ALA A 24 -10.77 -14.49 1.51
N VAL A 25 -10.77 -13.20 1.84
CA VAL A 25 -10.28 -12.64 3.10
C VAL A 25 -11.44 -12.00 3.85
N ILE A 26 -11.47 -12.19 5.16
CA ILE A 26 -12.36 -11.44 6.04
C ILE A 26 -11.57 -10.27 6.59
N ALA A 27 -11.84 -9.09 6.05
CA ALA A 27 -11.23 -7.83 6.43
C ALA A 27 -12.25 -6.73 6.20
N ASP A 28 -12.06 -5.60 6.87
CA ASP A 28 -12.87 -4.42 6.64
C ASP A 28 -12.73 -3.94 5.18
N GLU A 29 -13.86 -3.68 4.53
CA GLU A 29 -13.91 -3.28 3.12
C GLU A 29 -13.10 -2.01 2.88
N SER A 30 -13.18 -1.05 3.80
CA SER A 30 -12.48 0.22 3.65
C SER A 30 -10.96 0.07 3.81
N THR A 31 -10.48 -0.94 4.54
CA THR A 31 -9.05 -1.29 4.54
C THR A 31 -8.63 -1.88 3.19
N LEU A 32 -9.47 -2.71 2.56
CA LEU A 32 -9.20 -3.22 1.20
C LEU A 32 -9.20 -2.10 0.16
N GLU A 33 -10.13 -1.13 0.27
CA GLU A 33 -10.14 0.10 -0.54
C GLU A 33 -8.82 0.87 -0.38
N THR A 34 -8.33 1.02 0.86
CA THR A 34 -7.05 1.70 1.17
C THR A 34 -5.86 0.98 0.51
N VAL A 35 -5.79 -0.35 0.60
CA VAL A 35 -4.72 -1.14 -0.04
C VAL A 35 -4.77 -1.01 -1.57
N LEU A 36 -5.97 -1.11 -2.16
CA LEU A 36 -6.16 -0.95 -3.60
C LEU A 36 -5.83 0.48 -4.06
N SER A 37 -6.17 1.50 -3.27
CA SER A 37 -5.80 2.89 -3.52
C SER A 37 -4.28 3.09 -3.50
N GLY A 38 -3.57 2.38 -2.60
CA GLY A 38 -2.10 2.32 -2.61
C GLY A 38 -1.52 1.78 -3.92
N PHE A 39 -2.13 0.73 -4.48
CA PHE A 39 -1.74 0.17 -5.79
C PHE A 39 -2.00 1.16 -6.94
N LEU A 40 -3.20 1.72 -7.00
CA LEU A 40 -3.65 2.65 -8.05
C LEU A 40 -2.84 3.96 -8.07
N SER A 41 -2.48 4.47 -6.88
CA SER A 41 -1.61 5.66 -6.72
C SER A 41 -0.14 5.41 -7.02
N ARG A 42 0.20 4.20 -7.51
CA ARG A 42 1.57 3.78 -7.82
C ARG A 42 2.53 3.80 -6.63
N GLY A 43 2.00 3.63 -5.42
CA GLY A 43 2.80 3.51 -4.21
C GLY A 43 2.91 2.08 -3.72
N HIS A 44 3.54 1.91 -2.56
CA HIS A 44 3.65 0.64 -1.84
C HIS A 44 2.93 0.76 -0.49
N VAL A 45 2.46 -0.37 0.04
CA VAL A 45 1.68 -0.42 1.30
C VAL A 45 2.48 -1.11 2.39
N LEU A 46 2.43 -0.55 3.60
CA LEU A 46 2.94 -1.18 4.82
C LEU A 46 1.76 -1.60 5.71
N LEU A 47 1.66 -2.88 6.02
CA LEU A 47 0.65 -3.47 6.89
C LEU A 47 1.24 -3.78 8.26
N GLU A 48 0.91 -2.95 9.26
CA GLU A 48 1.21 -3.24 10.66
C GLU A 48 0.09 -4.05 11.29
N ASP A 49 0.32 -5.33 11.53
CA ASP A 49 -0.62 -6.13 12.32
C ASP A 49 0.12 -7.25 13.03
N VAL A 50 -0.59 -7.81 13.98
CA VAL A 50 -0.34 -9.10 14.59
C VAL A 50 -0.44 -10.26 13.59
N PRO A 51 0.23 -11.40 13.88
CA PRO A 51 0.14 -12.61 13.07
C PRO A 51 -1.28 -13.13 12.91
N GLY A 52 -1.58 -13.78 11.78
CA GLY A 52 -2.85 -14.47 11.55
C GLY A 52 -3.99 -13.63 10.97
N THR A 53 -3.76 -12.34 10.70
CA THR A 53 -4.74 -11.37 10.15
C THR A 53 -5.01 -11.51 8.64
N GLY A 54 -4.55 -12.59 8.00
CA GLY A 54 -4.87 -12.86 6.59
C GLY A 54 -4.04 -12.08 5.56
N LYS A 55 -3.01 -11.31 5.94
CA LYS A 55 -2.14 -10.50 5.05
C LYS A 55 -1.66 -11.24 3.80
N THR A 56 -1.18 -12.48 3.97
CA THR A 56 -0.71 -13.30 2.84
C THR A 56 -1.84 -13.65 1.89
N LEU A 57 -3.02 -13.94 2.43
CA LEU A 57 -4.19 -14.22 1.62
C LEU A 57 -4.67 -12.95 0.90
N THR A 58 -4.62 -11.78 1.53
CA THR A 58 -4.94 -10.48 0.92
C THR A 58 -4.03 -10.20 -0.27
N ALA A 59 -2.71 -10.23 -0.07
CA ALA A 59 -1.74 -9.93 -1.13
C ALA A 59 -1.88 -10.89 -2.33
N ARG A 60 -2.01 -12.20 -2.06
CA ARG A 60 -2.19 -13.20 -3.12
C ARG A 60 -3.54 -13.05 -3.84
N SER A 61 -4.62 -12.78 -3.11
CA SER A 61 -5.95 -12.62 -3.69
C SER A 61 -6.02 -11.36 -4.56
N LEU A 62 -5.40 -10.27 -4.11
CA LEU A 62 -5.27 -9.03 -4.88
C LEU A 62 -4.49 -9.25 -6.18
N ALA A 63 -3.33 -9.91 -6.10
CA ALA A 63 -2.53 -10.26 -7.28
C ALA A 63 -3.33 -11.10 -8.28
N SER A 64 -4.00 -12.16 -7.80
CA SER A 64 -4.84 -13.03 -8.62
C SER A 64 -6.02 -12.29 -9.25
N ALA A 65 -6.68 -11.41 -8.49
CA ALA A 65 -7.82 -10.61 -8.99
C ALA A 65 -7.40 -9.66 -10.11
N LEU A 66 -6.22 -9.04 -9.97
CA LEU A 66 -5.61 -8.14 -10.94
C LEU A 66 -4.92 -8.86 -12.11
N GLY A 67 -4.82 -10.20 -12.10
CA GLY A 67 -4.08 -10.95 -13.12
C GLY A 67 -2.57 -10.71 -13.09
N LEU A 68 -2.02 -10.40 -11.93
CA LEU A 68 -0.62 -10.11 -11.70
C LEU A 68 0.11 -11.30 -11.07
N SER A 69 1.41 -11.44 -11.36
CA SER A 69 2.24 -12.43 -10.68
C SER A 69 2.40 -12.09 -9.20
N PHE A 70 2.45 -13.13 -8.36
CA PHE A 70 2.62 -13.00 -6.92
C PHE A 70 3.94 -13.63 -6.49
N SER A 71 4.66 -12.92 -5.62
CA SER A 71 5.87 -13.42 -4.96
C SER A 71 5.83 -13.09 -3.47
N ARG A 72 6.46 -13.95 -2.65
CA ARG A 72 6.56 -13.77 -1.21
C ARG A 72 8.01 -13.85 -0.79
N ILE A 73 8.44 -12.86 -0.01
CA ILE A 73 9.74 -12.78 0.63
C ILE A 73 9.50 -12.78 2.13
N GLN A 74 9.95 -13.82 2.81
CA GLN A 74 9.94 -13.86 4.26
C GLN A 74 11.25 -13.22 4.75
N PHE A 75 11.16 -12.12 5.49
CA PHE A 75 12.33 -11.49 6.06
C PHE A 75 12.74 -12.27 7.31
N THR A 76 13.99 -12.73 7.31
CA THR A 76 14.62 -13.43 8.43
C THR A 76 15.98 -12.78 8.74
N PRO A 77 16.54 -12.97 9.95
CA PRO A 77 17.82 -12.36 10.32
C PRO A 77 19.00 -12.75 9.41
N ASP A 78 18.91 -13.92 8.77
CA ASP A 78 19.92 -14.50 7.88
C ASP A 78 19.69 -14.19 6.39
N LEU A 79 18.56 -13.57 6.03
CA LEU A 79 18.26 -13.23 4.64
C LEU A 79 19.28 -12.24 4.07
N LEU A 80 19.88 -12.58 2.92
CA LEU A 80 20.85 -11.72 2.24
C LEU A 80 20.18 -10.84 1.17
N PRO A 81 20.76 -9.69 0.83
CA PRO A 81 20.28 -8.87 -0.30
C PRO A 81 20.11 -9.64 -1.60
N ALA A 82 21.04 -10.54 -1.92
CA ALA A 82 21.00 -11.35 -3.15
C ALA A 82 19.85 -12.36 -3.17
N ASP A 83 19.35 -12.79 -2.01
CA ASP A 83 18.17 -13.67 -1.93
C ASP A 83 16.88 -12.92 -2.30
N ILE A 84 16.90 -11.59 -2.30
CA ILE A 84 15.81 -10.71 -2.73
C ILE A 84 15.97 -10.35 -4.19
N THR A 85 17.14 -9.82 -4.55
CA THR A 85 17.40 -9.22 -5.87
C THR A 85 17.76 -10.25 -6.92
N GLY A 86 18.21 -11.44 -6.55
CA GLY A 86 18.71 -12.45 -7.47
C GLY A 86 20.23 -12.51 -7.51
N THR A 87 20.74 -13.50 -8.25
CA THR A 87 22.17 -13.82 -8.32
C THR A 87 22.53 -14.43 -9.67
N TYR A 88 23.80 -14.33 -10.06
CA TYR A 88 24.33 -15.03 -11.23
C TYR A 88 24.77 -16.44 -10.86
N VAL A 89 24.17 -17.43 -11.51
CA VAL A 89 24.48 -18.85 -11.29
C VAL A 89 25.22 -19.38 -12.51
N PHE A 90 26.35 -20.05 -12.27
CA PHE A 90 27.10 -20.68 -13.35
C PHE A 90 26.29 -21.84 -13.95
N ASN A 91 26.04 -21.78 -15.24
CA ASN A 91 25.37 -22.83 -16.01
C ASN A 91 26.43 -23.67 -16.73
N GLU A 92 26.58 -24.92 -16.28
CA GLU A 92 27.58 -25.85 -16.81
C GLU A 92 27.37 -26.19 -18.30
N GLN A 93 26.13 -26.11 -18.81
CA GLN A 93 25.81 -26.43 -20.20
C GLN A 93 26.25 -25.32 -21.15
N THR A 94 26.05 -24.06 -20.76
CA THR A 94 26.42 -22.88 -21.56
C THR A 94 27.81 -22.37 -21.25
N GLN A 95 28.44 -22.87 -20.17
CA GLN A 95 29.69 -22.36 -19.59
C GLN A 95 29.64 -20.85 -19.33
N ALA A 96 28.45 -20.33 -19.00
CA ALA A 96 28.20 -18.92 -18.76
C ALA A 96 27.52 -18.71 -17.39
N PHE A 97 27.57 -17.49 -16.89
CA PHE A 97 26.82 -17.07 -15.71
C PHE A 97 25.45 -16.56 -16.14
N ASP A 98 24.40 -17.28 -15.79
CA ASP A 98 23.02 -16.89 -16.09
C ASP A 98 22.42 -16.16 -14.89
N PHE A 99 21.78 -15.02 -15.14
CA PHE A 99 21.06 -14.31 -14.09
C PHE A 99 19.84 -15.12 -13.65
N ARG A 100 19.73 -15.38 -12.35
CA ARG A 100 18.56 -15.94 -11.70
C ARG A 100 17.85 -14.84 -10.94
N GLU A 101 16.73 -14.40 -11.49
CA GLU A 101 15.83 -13.42 -10.89
C GLU A 101 15.47 -13.84 -9.46
N GLY A 102 15.60 -12.89 -8.54
CA GLY A 102 15.12 -13.05 -7.18
C GLY A 102 13.60 -12.89 -7.10
N PRO A 103 13.00 -13.16 -5.92
CA PRO A 103 11.57 -13.00 -5.70
C PRO A 103 11.06 -11.56 -5.87
N ILE A 104 11.94 -10.55 -5.93
CA ILE A 104 11.55 -9.16 -6.19
C ILE A 104 10.96 -8.93 -7.59
N PHE A 105 11.21 -9.82 -8.56
CA PHE A 105 10.70 -9.71 -9.94
C PHE A 105 9.23 -10.12 -10.11
N GLY A 106 8.49 -10.27 -9.01
CA GLY A 106 7.03 -10.42 -9.04
C GLY A 106 6.31 -9.07 -9.18
N ASN A 107 5.13 -9.05 -9.81
CA ASN A 107 4.31 -7.84 -9.91
C ASN A 107 3.78 -7.40 -8.54
N VAL A 108 3.29 -8.35 -7.73
CA VAL A 108 2.87 -8.13 -6.34
C VAL A 108 3.81 -8.91 -5.44
N VAL A 109 4.66 -8.19 -4.70
CA VAL A 109 5.60 -8.78 -3.75
C VAL A 109 5.11 -8.56 -2.33
N LEU A 110 4.84 -9.65 -1.61
CA LEU A 110 4.62 -9.63 -0.18
C LEU A 110 5.98 -9.72 0.54
N ALA A 111 6.40 -8.65 1.19
CA ALA A 111 7.59 -8.63 2.03
C ALA A 111 7.16 -8.79 3.50
N ASP A 112 7.20 -10.02 4.00
CA ASP A 112 6.66 -10.37 5.31
C ASP A 112 7.70 -10.13 6.41
N GLU A 113 7.30 -9.45 7.48
CA GLU A 113 8.10 -9.17 8.68
C GLU A 113 9.40 -8.42 8.37
N ILE A 114 9.31 -7.34 7.59
CA ILE A 114 10.49 -6.63 7.07
C ILE A 114 11.44 -6.14 8.16
N ASN A 115 10.93 -5.93 9.38
CA ASN A 115 11.71 -5.56 10.56
C ASN A 115 12.58 -6.70 11.10
N ARG A 116 12.49 -7.94 10.60
CA ARG A 116 13.33 -9.07 11.08
C ARG A 116 14.67 -9.20 10.37
N ALA A 117 14.84 -8.59 9.19
CA ALA A 117 16.11 -8.64 8.47
C ALA A 117 17.02 -7.45 8.80
N SER A 118 18.31 -7.63 8.52
CA SER A 118 19.31 -6.58 8.72
C SER A 118 18.99 -5.29 7.93
N PRO A 119 19.45 -4.11 8.38
CA PRO A 119 19.28 -2.86 7.63
C PRO A 119 19.78 -2.91 6.19
N LYS A 120 20.83 -3.71 5.91
CA LYS A 120 21.37 -3.89 4.55
C LYS A 120 20.39 -4.67 3.65
N THR A 121 19.75 -5.70 4.20
CA THR A 121 18.74 -6.50 3.48
C THR A 121 17.46 -5.70 3.27
N GLN A 122 17.03 -4.91 4.26
CA GLN A 122 15.91 -3.96 4.12
C GLN A 122 16.19 -2.95 3.00
N ALA A 123 17.41 -2.38 2.96
CA ALA A 123 17.80 -1.41 1.94
C ALA A 123 17.65 -1.96 0.52
N ALA A 124 18.02 -3.22 0.26
CA ALA A 124 17.90 -3.84 -1.05
C ALA A 124 16.45 -3.82 -1.59
N LEU A 125 15.46 -4.14 -0.75
CA LEU A 125 14.04 -4.03 -1.11
C LEU A 125 13.62 -2.56 -1.33
N LEU A 126 14.03 -1.67 -0.43
CA LEU A 126 13.61 -0.26 -0.42
C LEU A 126 14.23 0.57 -1.56
N GLU A 127 15.42 0.18 -2.02
CA GLU A 127 16.07 0.71 -3.22
C GLU A 127 15.32 0.25 -4.46
N ALA A 128 15.01 -1.06 -4.57
CA ALA A 128 14.21 -1.62 -5.66
C ALA A 128 12.83 -0.92 -5.78
N MET A 129 12.17 -0.66 -4.65
CA MET A 129 10.92 0.12 -4.59
C MET A 129 11.08 1.57 -5.06
N GLY A 130 12.22 2.19 -4.78
CA GLY A 130 12.48 3.58 -5.15
C GLY A 130 12.86 3.75 -6.62
N GLU A 131 13.60 2.80 -7.18
CA GLU A 131 14.18 2.90 -8.52
C GLU A 131 13.39 2.15 -9.60
N GLY A 132 12.57 1.16 -9.23
CA GLY A 132 11.86 0.32 -10.21
C GLY A 132 12.79 -0.63 -10.99
N GLN A 133 14.00 -0.86 -10.47
CA GLN A 133 15.05 -1.68 -11.08
C GLN A 133 15.99 -2.18 -9.98
N VAL A 134 16.79 -3.19 -10.29
CA VAL A 134 17.90 -3.67 -9.44
C VAL A 134 19.18 -3.69 -10.24
N THR A 135 20.31 -3.34 -9.63
CA THR A 135 21.63 -3.44 -10.27
C THR A 135 22.48 -4.48 -9.55
N ILE A 136 22.94 -5.49 -10.30
CA ILE A 136 23.70 -6.63 -9.79
C ILE A 136 24.94 -6.77 -10.65
N ASP A 137 26.12 -6.76 -10.04
CA ASP A 137 27.42 -6.86 -10.72
C ASP A 137 27.61 -5.88 -11.91
N GLY A 138 26.97 -4.70 -11.83
CA GLY A 138 27.05 -3.65 -12.83
C GLY A 138 26.02 -3.75 -13.97
N GLU A 139 25.19 -4.80 -13.98
CA GLU A 139 24.07 -4.93 -14.91
C GLU A 139 22.75 -4.55 -14.24
N THR A 140 21.96 -3.71 -14.90
CA THR A 140 20.68 -3.21 -14.39
C THR A 140 19.53 -3.97 -15.01
N HIS A 141 18.67 -4.51 -14.15
CA HIS A 141 17.49 -5.29 -14.51
C HIS A 141 16.23 -4.53 -14.09
N ALA A 142 15.33 -4.25 -15.03
CA ALA A 142 14.07 -3.56 -14.76
C ALA A 142 13.10 -4.49 -14.03
N LEU A 143 12.38 -3.96 -13.04
CA LEU A 143 11.28 -4.67 -12.38
C LEU A 143 10.04 -4.68 -13.29
N PRO A 144 9.11 -5.64 -13.11
CA PRO A 144 7.91 -5.72 -13.94
C PRO A 144 7.00 -4.49 -13.75
N ASP A 145 6.26 -4.08 -14.77
CA ASP A 145 5.22 -3.04 -14.66
C ASP A 145 3.83 -3.67 -14.78
N PRO A 146 2.95 -3.56 -13.76
CA PRO A 146 3.15 -2.87 -12.48
C PRO A 146 4.02 -3.66 -11.49
N PHE A 147 4.81 -2.91 -10.69
CA PHE A 147 5.52 -3.37 -9.51
C PHE A 147 4.88 -2.80 -8.24
N PHE A 148 4.41 -3.67 -7.35
CA PHE A 148 3.71 -3.32 -6.12
C PHE A 148 4.22 -4.16 -4.96
N VAL A 149 4.46 -3.50 -3.83
CA VAL A 149 4.99 -4.15 -2.63
C VAL A 149 3.99 -3.94 -1.50
N ILE A 150 3.62 -5.04 -0.87
CA ILE A 150 2.91 -5.05 0.41
C ILE A 150 3.92 -5.55 1.43
N ALA A 151 4.44 -4.65 2.26
CA ALA A 151 5.32 -5.02 3.36
C ALA A 151 4.49 -5.24 4.63
N THR A 152 4.97 -6.09 5.53
CA THR A 152 4.34 -6.32 6.83
C THR A 152 5.35 -6.10 7.95
N GLN A 153 4.87 -5.60 9.09
CA GLN A 153 5.63 -5.50 10.32
C GLN A 153 4.76 -5.97 11.48
N ASN A 154 5.36 -6.73 12.39
CA ASN A 154 4.72 -7.13 13.64
C ASN A 154 5.20 -6.18 14.76
N PRO A 155 4.32 -5.36 15.36
CA PRO A 155 4.71 -4.39 16.39
C PRO A 155 5.07 -5.02 17.74
N ILE A 156 4.69 -6.29 17.98
CA ILE A 156 4.84 -6.96 19.28
C ILE A 156 6.24 -7.57 19.46
N GLU A 157 6.89 -7.98 18.36
CA GLU A 157 8.21 -8.61 18.41
C GLU A 157 9.33 -7.57 18.49
N GLN A 158 9.75 -7.25 19.72
CA GLN A 158 10.84 -6.31 20.00
C GLN A 158 12.23 -7.00 19.99
N ASP A 159 12.30 -8.29 20.30
CA ASP A 159 13.56 -9.02 20.37
C ASP A 159 14.06 -9.45 18.98
N GLY A 160 15.26 -9.00 18.62
CA GLY A 160 15.90 -9.38 17.36
C GLY A 160 15.31 -8.71 16.11
N THR A 161 14.59 -7.60 16.27
CA THR A 161 14.08 -6.80 15.15
C THR A 161 14.86 -5.50 14.95
N PHE A 162 14.91 -5.05 13.70
CA PHE A 162 15.50 -3.82 13.21
C PHE A 162 14.38 -2.91 12.72
N PRO A 163 13.94 -1.91 13.51
CA PRO A 163 12.88 -1.01 13.09
C PRO A 163 13.31 -0.23 11.85
N LEU A 164 12.35 0.03 10.95
CA LEU A 164 12.61 0.89 9.82
C LEU A 164 12.83 2.34 10.29
N PRO A 165 13.90 3.02 9.83
CA PRO A 165 14.04 4.46 10.01
C PRO A 165 12.85 5.21 9.39
N GLU A 166 12.47 6.36 9.96
CA GLU A 166 11.34 7.16 9.48
C GLU A 166 11.45 7.51 7.98
N ALA A 167 12.67 7.79 7.50
CA ALA A 167 12.95 8.05 6.09
C ALA A 167 12.69 6.83 5.16
N GLN A 168 12.73 5.61 5.70
CA GLN A 168 12.40 4.39 4.96
C GLN A 168 10.90 4.11 4.98
N VAL A 169 10.23 4.34 6.11
CA VAL A 169 8.77 4.21 6.19
C VAL A 169 8.07 5.19 5.22
N ASP A 170 8.65 6.37 4.98
CA ASP A 170 8.13 7.35 4.01
C ASP A 170 8.02 6.82 2.56
N ARG A 171 8.75 5.75 2.21
CA ARG A 171 8.64 5.10 0.88
C ARG A 171 7.30 4.38 0.69
N PHE A 172 6.62 4.02 1.77
CA PHE A 172 5.28 3.45 1.71
C PHE A 172 4.24 4.58 1.65
N VAL A 173 3.42 4.58 0.60
CA VAL A 173 2.41 5.62 0.41
C VAL A 173 1.34 5.56 1.51
N VAL A 174 0.99 4.34 1.90
CA VAL A 174 -0.01 4.00 2.91
C VAL A 174 0.61 3.10 3.97
N LYS A 175 0.28 3.38 5.22
CA LYS A 175 0.53 2.50 6.37
C LYS A 175 -0.80 2.25 7.09
N THR A 176 -1.25 1.00 7.09
CA THR A 176 -2.56 0.63 7.63
C THR A 176 -2.49 -0.74 8.31
N SER A 177 -3.62 -1.21 8.83
CA SER A 177 -3.79 -2.44 9.61
C SER A 177 -5.06 -3.15 9.13
N LEU A 178 -4.97 -4.47 8.92
CA LEU A 178 -6.15 -5.30 8.67
C LEU A 178 -6.99 -5.49 9.94
N GLY A 179 -6.34 -5.50 11.10
CA GLY A 179 -6.96 -5.79 12.38
C GLY A 179 -7.42 -7.24 12.50
N TYR A 180 -7.97 -7.58 13.68
CA TYR A 180 -8.79 -8.77 13.81
C TYR A 180 -10.19 -8.50 13.27
N PRO A 181 -10.83 -9.48 12.61
CA PRO A 181 -12.24 -9.36 12.29
C PRO A 181 -13.06 -9.21 13.57
N ASP A 182 -14.23 -8.58 13.44
CA ASP A 182 -15.21 -8.52 14.51
C ASP A 182 -15.86 -9.89 14.78
N GLU A 183 -16.75 -9.99 15.77
CA GLU A 183 -17.43 -11.24 16.12
C GLU A 183 -18.12 -11.89 14.91
N ALA A 184 -18.76 -11.08 14.06
CA ALA A 184 -19.42 -11.56 12.85
C ALA A 184 -18.41 -12.12 11.84
N GLY A 185 -17.29 -11.43 11.63
CA GLY A 185 -16.21 -11.88 10.77
C GLY A 185 -15.50 -13.13 11.29
N GLU A 186 -15.27 -13.25 12.60
CA GLU A 186 -14.73 -14.48 13.21
C GLU A 186 -15.68 -15.66 13.02
N ARG A 187 -16.99 -15.44 13.16
CA ARG A 187 -17.99 -16.48 12.93
C ARG A 187 -18.01 -16.93 11.47
N GLU A 188 -17.93 -16.00 10.53
CA GLU A 188 -17.81 -16.31 9.10
C GLU A 188 -16.50 -17.06 8.80
N LEU A 189 -15.38 -16.79 9.49
CA LEU A 189 -14.15 -17.60 9.35
C LEU A 189 -14.42 -19.06 9.72
N ILE A 190 -15.15 -19.31 10.82
CA ILE A 190 -15.50 -20.65 11.28
C ILE A 190 -16.44 -21.33 10.28
N ASP A 191 -17.47 -20.62 9.82
CA ASP A 191 -18.47 -21.16 8.89
C ASP A 191 -17.82 -21.51 7.53
N ARG A 192 -16.96 -20.64 6.98
CA ARG A 192 -16.15 -20.94 5.78
C ARG A 192 -15.22 -22.13 5.98
N ARG A 193 -14.63 -22.27 7.18
CA ARG A 193 -13.75 -23.39 7.50
C ARG A 193 -14.52 -24.71 7.62
N ALA A 194 -15.72 -24.67 8.19
CA ALA A 194 -16.60 -25.83 8.34
C ALA A 194 -17.19 -26.30 7.00
N ALA A 195 -17.51 -25.37 6.09
CA ALA A 195 -18.03 -25.67 4.76
C ALA A 195 -16.96 -26.11 3.75
N ARG A 196 -15.68 -26.04 4.11
CA ARG A 196 -14.56 -26.28 3.18
C ARG A 196 -14.44 -27.77 2.85
N THR A 197 -14.80 -28.14 1.62
CA THR A 197 -14.66 -29.51 1.11
C THR A 197 -13.33 -29.77 0.40
N ASP A 198 -12.73 -28.78 -0.27
CA ASP A 198 -11.28 -28.71 -0.53
C ASP A 198 -10.84 -27.37 -1.17
N ARG A 199 -9.62 -26.91 -0.82
CA ARG A 199 -8.83 -25.76 -1.33
C ARG A 199 -9.19 -24.33 -0.89
N THR A 200 -8.15 -23.49 -0.90
CA THR A 200 -8.20 -22.02 -0.76
C THR A 200 -9.09 -21.45 -1.86
N PRO A 201 -10.01 -20.49 -1.56
CA PRO A 201 -10.80 -19.83 -2.59
C PRO A 201 -9.86 -19.28 -3.66
N THR A 202 -10.04 -19.76 -4.89
CA THR A 202 -9.28 -19.27 -6.04
C THR A 202 -10.03 -18.08 -6.57
N VAL A 203 -9.40 -16.91 -6.51
CA VAL A 203 -9.95 -15.70 -7.09
C VAL A 203 -9.79 -15.79 -8.60
N GLY A 204 -10.91 -15.90 -9.32
CA GLY A 204 -10.91 -15.83 -10.78
C GLY A 204 -10.35 -14.50 -11.26
N THR A 205 -9.51 -14.53 -12.30
CA THR A 205 -8.90 -13.34 -12.91
C THR A 205 -9.97 -12.46 -13.54
N SER A 206 -10.00 -11.18 -13.16
CA SER A 206 -10.83 -10.19 -13.85
C SER A 206 -10.13 -9.81 -15.16
N ALA A 207 -10.47 -10.48 -16.26
CA ALA A 207 -9.82 -10.29 -17.56
C ALA A 207 -10.19 -8.98 -18.30
N ALA A 208 -10.72 -7.97 -17.62
CA ALA A 208 -11.35 -6.84 -18.30
C ALA A 208 -10.42 -5.67 -18.63
N ILE A 209 -9.37 -5.41 -17.84
CA ILE A 209 -8.53 -4.21 -17.98
C ILE A 209 -7.06 -4.54 -17.70
N ASP A 210 -6.16 -3.99 -18.51
CA ASP A 210 -4.72 -3.99 -18.26
C ASP A 210 -4.42 -3.28 -16.92
N PRO A 211 -3.80 -3.95 -15.93
CA PRO A 211 -3.45 -3.35 -14.64
C PRO A 211 -2.61 -2.07 -14.75
N ALA A 212 -1.78 -1.94 -15.80
CA ALA A 212 -1.03 -0.71 -16.05
C ALA A 212 -1.95 0.44 -16.54
N ALA A 213 -2.99 0.12 -17.33
CA ALA A 213 -4.03 1.07 -17.69
C ALA A 213 -4.88 1.49 -16.49
N LEU A 214 -5.17 0.56 -15.58
CA LEU A 214 -5.90 0.84 -14.35
C LEU A 214 -5.18 1.88 -13.46
N ARG A 215 -3.84 1.81 -13.36
CA ARG A 215 -3.00 2.81 -12.66
C ARG A 215 -2.87 4.16 -13.38
N ARG A 216 -3.56 4.37 -14.51
CA ARG A 216 -3.68 5.68 -15.18
C ARG A 216 -5.02 6.36 -14.87
N ALA A 217 -6.06 5.62 -14.49
CA ALA A 217 -7.38 6.20 -14.21
C ALA A 217 -7.36 7.33 -13.17
N PRO A 218 -6.59 7.25 -12.05
CA PRO A 218 -6.51 8.34 -11.09
C PRO A 218 -6.03 9.65 -11.71
N GLU A 219 -5.26 9.62 -12.80
CA GLU A 219 -4.74 10.82 -13.49
C GLU A 219 -5.81 11.66 -14.19
N SER A 220 -7.00 11.09 -14.41
CA SER A 220 -8.15 11.82 -14.95
C SER A 220 -9.06 12.42 -13.88
N VAL A 221 -8.93 12.00 -12.62
CA VAL A 221 -9.79 12.45 -11.51
C VAL A 221 -9.47 13.91 -11.16
N HIS A 222 -10.50 14.76 -11.15
CA HIS A 222 -10.35 16.18 -10.82
C HIS A 222 -10.27 16.41 -9.31
N MET A 223 -9.52 17.42 -8.88
CA MET A 223 -9.56 17.91 -7.50
C MET A 223 -9.63 19.44 -7.57
N GLU A 224 -10.73 20.00 -7.10
CA GLU A 224 -10.96 21.45 -7.07
C GLU A 224 -9.92 22.16 -6.20
N ASP A 225 -9.64 23.43 -6.51
CA ASP A 225 -8.58 24.18 -5.85
C ASP A 225 -8.83 24.37 -4.34
N GLU A 226 -10.10 24.40 -3.90
CA GLU A 226 -10.47 24.44 -2.49
C GLU A 226 -10.08 23.15 -1.76
N VAL A 227 -10.23 21.98 -2.41
CA VAL A 227 -9.81 20.69 -1.83
C VAL A 227 -8.28 20.57 -1.82
N ARG A 228 -7.60 21.07 -2.86
CA ARG A 228 -6.14 21.16 -2.87
C ARG A 228 -5.63 22.06 -1.74
N ALA A 229 -6.28 23.19 -1.52
CA ALA A 229 -5.98 24.11 -0.42
C ALA A 229 -6.22 23.45 0.94
N TYR A 230 -7.25 22.60 1.07
CA TYR A 230 -7.49 21.80 2.27
C TYR A 230 -6.36 20.80 2.54
N VAL A 231 -5.91 20.04 1.54
CA VAL A 231 -4.75 19.13 1.63
C VAL A 231 -3.48 19.88 2.08
N VAL A 232 -3.23 21.06 1.52
CA VAL A 232 -2.09 21.90 1.94
C VAL A 232 -2.26 22.43 3.35
N SER A 233 -3.48 22.82 3.75
CA SER A 233 -3.79 23.31 5.10
C SER A 233 -3.54 22.24 6.16
N LEU A 234 -3.96 20.98 5.92
CA LEU A 234 -3.65 19.85 6.80
C LEU A 234 -2.13 19.68 6.97
N ALA A 235 -1.39 19.73 5.86
CA ALA A 235 0.06 19.61 5.91
C ALA A 235 0.72 20.76 6.68
N ARG A 236 0.23 21.99 6.55
CA ARG A 236 0.74 23.15 7.31
C ARG A 236 0.40 23.07 8.79
N ALA A 237 -0.84 22.76 9.12
CA ALA A 237 -1.30 22.60 10.50
C ALA A 237 -0.47 21.51 11.22
N SER A 238 -0.14 20.40 10.56
CA SER A 238 0.74 19.38 11.14
C SER A 238 2.15 19.86 11.49
N ARG A 239 2.66 20.92 10.85
CA ARG A 239 3.98 21.51 11.14
C ARG A 239 3.92 22.54 12.28
N GLU A 240 2.73 23.00 12.61
CA GLU A 240 2.46 23.98 13.67
C GLU A 240 1.94 23.31 14.95
N ASP A 241 1.58 22.02 14.90
CA ASP A 241 1.15 21.22 16.06
C ASP A 241 2.30 21.02 17.07
N SER A 242 2.05 21.32 18.34
CA SER A 242 3.05 21.29 19.41
C SER A 242 3.56 19.88 19.75
N ARG A 243 2.82 18.84 19.38
CA ARG A 243 3.20 17.43 19.58
C ARG A 243 4.15 16.94 18.51
N VAL A 244 4.32 17.70 17.43
CA VAL A 244 5.04 17.30 16.21
C VAL A 244 6.34 18.07 16.08
N ALA A 245 7.47 17.36 16.15
CA ALA A 245 8.80 17.90 15.89
C ALA A 245 9.07 18.09 14.39
N THR A 246 8.52 17.23 13.54
CA THR A 246 8.58 17.39 12.07
C THR A 246 7.26 16.91 11.46
N GLY A 247 6.52 17.86 10.89
CA GLY A 247 5.22 17.60 10.28
C GLY A 247 5.30 17.04 8.86
N VAL A 248 4.15 17.01 8.20
CA VAL A 248 3.96 16.47 6.85
C VAL A 248 4.87 17.17 5.84
N SER A 249 5.69 16.41 5.13
CA SER A 249 6.59 16.93 4.09
C SER A 249 5.84 17.34 2.80
N PRO A 250 6.46 18.11 1.88
CA PRO A 250 5.88 18.36 0.56
C PRO A 250 5.59 17.07 -0.22
N ARG A 251 6.48 16.07 -0.12
CA ARG A 251 6.28 14.73 -0.72
C ARG A 251 5.05 14.05 -0.14
N ALA A 252 4.88 14.10 1.17
CA ALA A 252 3.71 13.53 1.86
C ALA A 252 2.40 14.21 1.44
N THR A 253 2.44 15.53 1.19
CA THR A 253 1.31 16.30 0.66
C THR A 253 0.92 15.80 -0.74
N GLN A 254 1.91 15.56 -1.61
CA GLN A 254 1.70 14.96 -2.94
C GLN A 254 1.13 13.54 -2.84
N ARG A 255 1.65 12.71 -1.91
CA ARG A 255 1.11 11.37 -1.68
C ARG A 255 -0.36 11.39 -1.26
N LEU A 256 -0.74 12.30 -0.36
CA LEU A 256 -2.15 12.44 0.02
C LEU A 256 -3.03 12.80 -1.18
N PHE A 257 -2.57 13.71 -2.03
CA PHE A 257 -3.24 14.06 -3.28
C PHE A 257 -3.42 12.85 -4.22
N GLU A 258 -2.36 12.07 -4.44
CA GLU A 258 -2.36 10.89 -5.31
C GLU A 258 -3.30 9.79 -4.79
N VAL A 259 -3.23 9.46 -3.50
CA VAL A 259 -4.08 8.40 -2.92
C VAL A 259 -5.54 8.85 -2.82
N ALA A 260 -5.82 10.12 -2.55
CA ALA A 260 -7.21 10.62 -2.54
C ALA A 260 -7.87 10.54 -3.93
N ARG A 261 -7.12 10.76 -5.02
CA ARG A 261 -7.60 10.53 -6.40
C ARG A 261 -7.82 9.06 -6.68
N ALA A 262 -6.91 8.20 -6.22
CA ALA A 262 -7.07 6.75 -6.34
C ALA A 262 -8.33 6.26 -5.60
N LEU A 263 -8.58 6.73 -4.38
CA LEU A 263 -9.78 6.41 -3.61
C LEU A 263 -11.06 6.88 -4.31
N ALA A 264 -11.03 8.05 -4.95
CA ALA A 264 -12.16 8.52 -5.76
C ALA A 264 -12.47 7.56 -6.92
N VAL A 265 -11.46 7.02 -7.62
CA VAL A 265 -11.68 5.97 -8.64
C VAL A 265 -12.29 4.72 -8.03
N VAL A 266 -11.75 4.23 -6.92
CA VAL A 266 -12.29 3.05 -6.23
C VAL A 266 -13.79 3.25 -5.88
N ARG A 267 -14.17 4.48 -5.51
CA ARG A 267 -15.54 4.84 -5.12
C ARG A 267 -16.42 5.35 -6.27
N GLY A 268 -15.99 5.23 -7.53
CA GLY A 268 -16.83 5.62 -8.67
C GLY A 268 -17.01 7.12 -8.84
N ARG A 269 -15.99 7.91 -8.49
CA ARG A 269 -16.04 9.38 -8.58
C ARG A 269 -14.97 9.91 -9.53
N THR A 270 -15.40 10.76 -10.45
CA THR A 270 -14.52 11.52 -11.36
C THR A 270 -13.87 12.73 -10.69
N TYR A 271 -14.14 12.97 -9.41
CA TYR A 271 -13.60 14.07 -8.62
C TYR A 271 -13.34 13.69 -7.16
N VAL A 272 -12.41 14.39 -6.52
CA VAL A 272 -12.08 14.21 -5.10
C VAL A 272 -12.92 15.15 -4.24
N THR A 273 -13.53 14.61 -3.17
CA THR A 273 -14.22 15.34 -2.12
C THR A 273 -13.33 15.50 -0.87
N PRO A 274 -13.66 16.44 0.04
CA PRO A 274 -12.98 16.52 1.34
C PRO A 274 -13.06 15.22 2.13
N ASP A 275 -14.17 14.47 2.02
CA ASP A 275 -14.34 13.18 2.70
C ASP A 275 -13.34 12.12 2.20
N HIS A 276 -12.99 12.11 0.92
CA HIS A 276 -11.94 11.22 0.41
C HIS A 276 -10.57 11.55 1.03
N VAL A 277 -10.26 12.85 1.17
CA VAL A 277 -9.03 13.30 1.81
C VAL A 277 -9.02 12.90 3.28
N ALA A 278 -10.10 13.19 4.01
CA ALA A 278 -10.23 12.87 5.43
C ALA A 278 -10.14 11.36 5.68
N ARG A 279 -10.78 10.54 4.85
CA ARG A 279 -10.78 9.07 4.99
C ARG A 279 -9.38 8.47 4.95
N ILE A 280 -8.52 8.98 4.05
CA ILE A 280 -7.21 8.39 3.75
C ILE A 280 -6.06 9.11 4.46
N ALA A 281 -6.29 10.32 4.98
CA ALA A 281 -5.28 11.12 5.65
C ALA A 281 -4.59 10.39 6.82
N PRO A 282 -5.28 9.66 7.73
CA PRO A 282 -4.59 8.93 8.80
C PRO A 282 -3.63 7.87 8.27
N ASP A 283 -4.02 7.14 7.23
CA ASP A 283 -3.22 6.05 6.64
C ASP A 283 -2.04 6.56 5.79
N VAL A 284 -2.10 7.82 5.33
CA VAL A 284 -1.04 8.43 4.53
C VAL A 284 -0.15 9.35 5.36
N LEU A 285 -0.67 10.07 6.35
CA LEU A 285 0.09 11.11 7.04
C LEU A 285 0.72 10.64 8.35
N ALA A 286 0.06 9.76 9.11
CA ALA A 286 0.44 9.48 10.49
C ALA A 286 1.89 8.96 10.60
N HIS A 287 2.31 8.03 9.74
CA HIS A 287 3.66 7.46 9.79
C HIS A 287 4.77 8.41 9.37
N ARG A 288 4.41 9.57 8.82
CA ARG A 288 5.35 10.61 8.36
C ARG A 288 5.53 11.73 9.37
N LEU A 289 4.72 11.74 10.43
CA LEU A 289 4.90 12.67 11.55
C LEU A 289 6.05 12.19 12.43
N VAL A 290 6.92 13.12 12.81
CA VAL A 290 7.94 12.90 13.84
C VAL A 290 7.48 13.62 15.10
N LEU A 291 7.19 12.87 16.15
CA LEU A 291 6.72 13.43 17.42
C LEU A 291 7.86 14.05 18.23
N THR A 292 7.52 15.04 19.06
CA THR A 292 8.44 15.60 20.05
C THR A 292 8.79 14.55 21.12
N PRO A 293 9.92 14.72 21.84
CA PRO A 293 10.29 13.80 22.93
C PRO A 293 9.18 13.68 23.99
N ASP A 294 8.55 14.79 24.37
CA ASP A 294 7.48 14.81 25.38
C ASP A 294 6.25 14.01 24.89
N ALA A 295 5.80 14.26 23.64
CA ALA A 295 4.68 13.52 23.06
C ALA A 295 4.96 12.01 22.93
N ARG A 296 6.22 11.60 22.72
CA ARG A 296 6.61 10.18 22.72
C ARG A 296 6.57 9.58 24.12
N VAL A 297 6.95 10.33 25.15
CA VAL A 297 6.88 9.89 26.55
C VAL A 297 5.42 9.73 26.98
N ASP A 298 4.54 10.61 26.50
CA ASP A 298 3.11 10.57 26.75
C ASP A 298 2.35 9.55 25.86
N ASP A 299 3.08 8.73 25.09
CA ASP A 299 2.53 7.70 24.19
C ASP A 299 1.46 8.22 23.22
N VAL A 300 1.66 9.45 22.71
CA VAL A 300 0.73 10.07 21.75
C VAL A 300 0.69 9.25 20.46
N ASP A 301 -0.49 8.81 20.07
CA ASP A 301 -0.72 8.17 18.78
C ASP A 301 -0.64 9.21 17.64
N LYS A 302 0.20 8.93 16.65
CA LYS A 302 0.32 9.77 15.44
C LYS A 302 -0.97 9.82 14.64
N ARG A 303 -1.81 8.77 14.69
CA ARG A 303 -3.13 8.77 14.02
C ARG A 303 -4.07 9.76 14.68
N ALA A 304 -4.12 9.77 16.03
CA ALA A 304 -4.91 10.74 16.79
C ALA A 304 -4.51 12.19 16.48
N VAL A 305 -3.21 12.47 16.29
CA VAL A 305 -2.76 13.80 15.84
C VAL A 305 -3.38 14.16 14.49
N VAL A 306 -3.42 13.22 13.53
CA VAL A 306 -4.03 13.48 12.22
C VAL A 306 -5.54 13.66 12.33
N ASP A 307 -6.22 12.88 13.16
CA ASP A 307 -7.66 13.01 13.40
C ASP A 307 -8.00 14.39 14.00
N ASP A 308 -7.23 14.87 14.98
CA ASP A 308 -7.38 16.22 15.54
C ASP A 308 -7.15 17.33 14.50
N LEU A 309 -6.23 17.10 13.54
CA LEU A 309 -5.99 18.04 12.44
C LEU A 309 -7.19 18.07 11.47
N LEU A 310 -7.82 16.92 11.20
CA LEU A 310 -9.02 16.85 10.37
C LEU A 310 -10.21 17.57 11.01
N ASP A 311 -10.34 17.50 12.33
CA ASP A 311 -11.39 18.17 13.09
C ASP A 311 -11.18 19.69 13.21
N SER A 312 -9.92 20.13 13.29
CA SER A 312 -9.57 21.55 13.51
C SER A 312 -9.42 22.37 12.22
N VAL A 313 -8.96 21.76 11.12
CA VAL A 313 -8.79 22.46 9.85
C VAL A 313 -10.14 22.63 9.16
N PRO A 314 -10.58 23.87 8.81
CA PRO A 314 -11.86 24.09 8.18
C PRO A 314 -12.04 23.29 6.88
N VAL A 315 -13.10 22.49 6.83
CA VAL A 315 -13.48 21.71 5.65
C VAL A 315 -14.06 22.66 4.59
N PRO A 316 -13.55 22.66 3.34
CA PRO A 316 -14.05 23.56 2.31
C PRO A 316 -15.47 23.18 1.88
N THR A 317 -16.30 24.19 1.62
CA THR A 317 -17.60 23.99 0.98
C THR A 317 -17.40 23.95 -0.52
N VAL A 318 -17.48 22.76 -1.12
CA VAL A 318 -17.31 22.59 -2.57
C VAL A 318 -18.68 22.35 -3.21
N SER A 319 -19.08 23.26 -4.10
CA SER A 319 -20.30 23.09 -4.90
C SER A 319 -19.96 22.33 -6.19
N TYR A 320 -20.04 21.01 -6.15
CA TYR A 320 -20.01 20.22 -7.38
C TYR A 320 -21.36 20.38 -8.09
N ALA A 321 -21.38 21.00 -9.27
CA ALA A 321 -22.61 21.11 -10.04
C ALA A 321 -23.16 19.70 -10.35
N ASP A 322 -24.40 19.43 -9.91
CA ASP A 322 -25.17 18.22 -10.25
C ASP A 322 -25.13 18.01 -11.76
N GLY A 323 -24.29 17.09 -12.24
CA GLY A 323 -24.12 16.85 -13.67
C GLY A 323 -22.83 16.16 -14.09
N ARG A 324 -21.79 16.12 -13.26
CA ARG A 324 -20.64 15.23 -13.47
C ARG A 324 -20.89 13.91 -12.73
N LYS A 325 -21.71 13.04 -13.33
CA LYS A 325 -21.70 11.61 -13.00
C LYS A 325 -20.39 11.03 -13.51
#